data_AF-A0A024LPJ5-F1
#
_entry.id   AF-A0A024LPJ5-F1
#
_cell.length_a   1.000
_cell.length_b   1.000
_cell.length_c   1.000
_cell.angle_alpha   90.00
_cell.angle_beta   90.00
_cell.angle_gamma   90.00
#
_symmetry.space_group_name_H-M   'P 1'
#
loop_
_entity.id
_entity.type
_entity.pdbx_description
1 polymer ?
#
loop_
_entity_poly.entity_id
_entity_poly.type
_entity_poly.pdbx_seq_one_letter_code
_entity_poly.pdbx_strand_id
1 'polypeptide(L)'
;MNSISEIELNKTEESLHEEPPVPKKKRKRNLFIRIFLFFIGRFLHLLFLFLLFLRTPVRAILNFFAGGSMLMVFFFIYGYLLARETSSVNTTIMIGGFIFACVCLCLTWAYDALLLSLAPPGYDLVLFE
;
A
#
# COMPACT_ATOMS: atom_id res chain seq x y z
N MET A 1 19.77 -3.37 73.48
CA MET A 1 20.48 -3.65 72.21
C MET A 1 19.46 -4.20 71.18
N ASN A 2 18.49 -3.39 70.73
CA ASN A 2 17.45 -3.81 69.76
C ASN A 2 17.32 -2.87 68.55
N SER A 3 18.19 -1.87 68.40
CA SER A 3 18.08 -0.86 67.35
C SER A 3 18.66 -1.28 65.99
N ILE A 4 19.43 -2.37 65.94
CA ILE A 4 20.09 -2.81 64.69
C ILE A 4 19.09 -3.54 63.77
N SER A 5 18.15 -4.31 64.35
CA SER A 5 17.17 -5.10 63.59
C SER A 5 16.11 -4.24 62.89
N GLU A 6 15.69 -3.13 63.49
CA GLU A 6 14.70 -2.22 62.87
C GLU A 6 15.30 -1.47 61.67
N ILE A 7 16.59 -1.15 61.71
CA ILE A 7 17.29 -0.49 60.61
C ILE A 7 17.47 -1.44 59.42
N GLU A 8 17.80 -2.71 59.67
CA GLU A 8 17.90 -3.72 58.61
C GLU A 8 16.54 -4.09 58.03
N LEU A 9 15.49 -4.14 58.85
CA LEU A 9 14.13 -4.41 58.39
C LEU A 9 13.61 -3.26 57.50
N ASN A 10 13.80 -2.02 57.95
CA ASN A 10 13.38 -0.83 57.20
C ASN A 10 14.13 -0.70 55.86
N LYS A 11 15.43 -1.01 55.84
CA LYS A 11 16.24 -1.03 54.62
C LYS A 11 15.81 -2.12 53.63
N THR A 12 15.28 -3.22 54.15
CA THR A 12 14.75 -4.34 53.33
C THR A 12 13.41 -3.97 52.72
N GLU A 13 12.51 -3.32 53.46
CA GLU A 13 11.23 -2.82 52.96
C GLU A 13 11.40 -1.70 51.92
N GLU A 14 12.37 -0.80 52.12
CA GLU A 14 12.68 0.27 51.16
C GLU A 14 13.24 -0.29 49.83
N SER A 15 14.03 -1.37 49.89
CA SER A 15 14.53 -2.08 48.69
C SER A 15 13.46 -2.89 47.94
N LEU A 16 12.35 -3.22 48.60
CA LEU A 16 11.26 -3.99 48.00
C LEU A 16 10.24 -3.08 47.28
N HIS A 17 10.21 -1.79 47.63
CA HIS A 17 9.35 -0.77 47.02
C HIS A 17 10.04 0.06 45.93
N GLU A 18 11.34 -0.14 45.66
CA GLU A 18 11.96 0.36 44.45
C GLU A 18 11.45 -0.42 43.23
N GLU A 19 10.34 0.06 42.67
CA GLU A 19 9.91 -0.32 41.32
C GLU A 19 11.14 -0.27 40.39
N PRO A 20 11.46 -1.36 39.67
CA PRO A 20 12.64 -1.40 38.84
C PRO A 20 12.56 -0.25 37.84
N PRO A 21 13.59 0.61 37.76
CA PRO A 21 13.54 1.79 36.90
C PRO A 21 13.37 1.30 35.46
N VAL A 22 12.18 1.53 34.89
CA VAL A 22 11.89 1.21 33.50
C VAL A 22 13.03 1.79 32.66
N PRO A 23 13.80 0.95 31.93
CA PRO A 23 15.03 1.41 31.32
C PRO A 23 14.71 2.57 30.40
N LYS A 24 15.31 3.75 30.65
CA LYS A 24 15.05 5.02 29.93
C LYS A 24 15.11 4.84 28.39
N LYS A 25 15.86 3.83 27.93
CA LYS A 25 15.97 3.37 26.53
C LYS A 25 14.64 2.83 25.96
N LYS A 26 13.87 2.03 26.72
CA LYS A 26 12.53 1.54 26.31
C LYS A 26 11.50 2.67 26.21
N ARG A 27 11.55 3.64 27.14
CA ARG A 27 10.63 4.81 27.15
C ARG A 27 10.84 5.73 25.94
N LYS A 28 12.09 6.05 25.60
CA LYS A 28 12.41 6.81 24.38
C LYS A 28 11.97 6.10 23.10
N ARG A 29 12.13 4.77 23.04
CA ARG A 29 11.73 3.96 21.87
C ARG A 29 10.22 3.96 21.65
N ASN A 30 9.42 3.85 22.72
CA ASN A 30 7.96 3.97 22.64
C ASN A 30 7.53 5.37 22.19
N LEU A 31 8.21 6.42 22.63
CA LEU A 31 7.91 7.79 22.25
C LEU A 31 8.24 8.04 20.76
N PHE A 32 9.36 7.49 20.29
CA PHE A 32 9.74 7.53 18.88
C PHE A 32 8.76 6.76 17.99
N ILE A 33 8.34 5.56 18.40
CA ILE A 33 7.32 4.77 17.68
C ILE A 33 6.01 5.55 17.60
N ARG A 34 5.59 6.23 18.67
CA ARG A 34 4.35 7.01 18.71
C ARG A 34 4.39 8.21 17.76
N ILE A 35 5.51 8.94 17.74
CA ILE A 35 5.74 10.03 16.80
C ILE A 35 5.78 9.50 15.37
N PHE A 36 6.51 8.41 15.14
CA PHE A 36 6.62 7.78 13.82
C PHE A 36 5.26 7.30 13.29
N LEU A 37 4.42 6.69 14.14
CA LEU A 37 3.06 6.30 13.79
C LEU A 37 2.19 7.50 13.41
N PHE A 38 2.34 8.61 14.13
CA PHE A 38 1.62 9.85 13.81
C PHE A 38 2.02 10.42 12.44
N PHE A 39 3.33 10.44 12.15
CA PHE A 39 3.83 10.85 10.84
C PHE A 39 3.36 9.91 9.73
N ILE A 40 3.39 8.59 9.96
CA ILE A 40 2.89 7.60 9.00
C ILE A 40 1.40 7.77 8.73
N GLY A 41 0.58 8.03 9.75
CA GLY A 41 -0.84 8.29 9.56
C GLY A 41 -1.09 9.50 8.66
N ARG A 42 -0.38 10.62 8.90
CA ARG A 42 -0.48 11.80 8.02
C ARG A 42 0.08 11.56 6.63
N PHE A 43 1.17 10.80 6.52
CA PHE A 43 1.80 10.46 5.25
C PHE A 43 0.89 9.57 4.40
N LEU A 44 0.30 8.52 4.99
CA LEU A 44 -0.69 7.67 4.33
C LEU A 44 -1.88 8.48 3.82
N HIS A 45 -2.35 9.46 4.60
CA HIS A 45 -3.45 10.34 4.19
C HIS A 45 -3.09 11.24 3.00
N LEU A 46 -1.90 11.85 3.01
CA LEU A 46 -1.39 12.64 1.88
C LEU A 46 -1.16 11.77 0.65
N LEU A 47 -0.63 10.56 0.84
CA LEU A 47 -0.43 9.57 -0.22
C LEU A 47 -1.77 9.16 -0.83
N PHE A 48 -2.79 8.92 -0.01
CA PHE A 48 -4.15 8.62 -0.46
C PHE A 48 -4.72 9.77 -1.30
N LEU A 49 -4.64 11.02 -0.84
CA LEU A 49 -5.09 12.19 -1.60
C LEU A 49 -4.35 12.33 -2.94
N PHE A 50 -3.04 12.09 -2.94
CA PHE A 50 -2.23 12.13 -4.14
C PHE A 50 -2.62 11.05 -5.15
N LEU A 51 -2.81 9.81 -4.69
CA LEU A 51 -3.35 8.72 -5.50
C LEU A 51 -4.76 9.09 -6.00
N LEU A 52 -5.64 9.60 -5.14
CA LEU A 52 -7.01 9.97 -5.53
C LEU A 52 -7.01 11.03 -6.64
N PHE A 53 -6.14 12.04 -6.55
CA PHE A 53 -5.98 13.07 -7.59
C PHE A 53 -5.52 12.48 -8.92
N LEU A 54 -4.62 11.49 -8.88
CA LEU A 54 -4.12 10.82 -10.07
C LEU A 54 -5.08 9.74 -10.61
N ARG A 55 -6.17 9.41 -9.91
CA ARG A 55 -7.10 8.34 -10.31
C ARG A 55 -7.63 8.53 -11.73
N THR A 56 -8.19 9.70 -12.02
CA THR A 56 -8.77 10.00 -13.34
C THR A 56 -7.77 9.93 -14.47
N PRO A 57 -6.59 10.59 -14.41
CA PRO A 57 -5.60 10.49 -15.49
C PRO A 57 -5.01 9.09 -15.61
N VAL A 58 -4.72 8.40 -14.50
CA VAL A 58 -4.20 7.02 -14.52
C VAL A 58 -5.19 6.07 -15.20
N ARG A 59 -6.48 6.16 -14.84
CA ARG A 59 -7.53 5.35 -15.44
C ARG A 59 -7.74 5.66 -16.92
N ALA A 60 -7.70 6.94 -17.30
CA ALA A 60 -7.79 7.35 -18.70
C ALA A 60 -6.63 6.80 -19.53
N ILE A 61 -5.39 6.89 -19.02
CA ILE A 61 -4.20 6.39 -19.69
C ILE A 61 -4.25 4.86 -19.82
N LEU A 62 -4.56 4.14 -18.73
CA LEU A 62 -4.64 2.68 -18.76
C LEU A 62 -5.75 2.17 -19.68
N ASN A 63 -6.92 2.81 -19.67
CA ASN A 63 -8.02 2.47 -20.59
C ASN A 63 -7.67 2.79 -22.04
N PHE A 64 -6.97 3.89 -22.31
CA PHE A 64 -6.50 4.22 -23.64
C PHE A 64 -5.52 3.17 -24.16
N PHE A 65 -4.57 2.74 -23.33
CA PHE A 65 -3.63 1.66 -23.68
C PHE A 65 -4.32 0.32 -23.86
N ALA A 66 -5.25 -0.05 -22.97
CA ALA A 66 -6.03 -1.29 -23.10
C ALA A 66 -6.87 -1.29 -24.37
N GLY A 67 -7.58 -0.19 -24.65
CA GLY A 67 -8.39 -0.01 -25.85
C GLY A 67 -7.56 0.00 -27.12
N GLY A 68 -6.45 0.74 -27.14
CA GLY A 68 -5.52 0.76 -28.28
C GLY A 68 -4.90 -0.61 -28.56
N SER A 69 -4.57 -1.36 -27.51
CA SER A 69 -4.06 -2.73 -27.64
C SER A 69 -5.11 -3.70 -28.20
N MET A 70 -6.35 -3.63 -27.69
CA MET A 70 -7.49 -4.38 -28.24
C MET A 70 -7.74 -4.05 -29.72
N LEU A 71 -7.65 -2.78 -30.09
CA LEU A 71 -7.88 -2.30 -31.44
C LEU A 71 -6.77 -2.74 -32.42
N MET A 72 -5.52 -2.75 -31.95
CA MET A 72 -4.39 -3.38 -32.65
C MET A 72 -4.63 -4.87 -32.89
N VAL A 73 -5.02 -5.62 -31.85
CA VAL A 73 -5.36 -7.05 -31.98
C VAL A 73 -6.50 -7.25 -32.97
N PHE A 74 -7.54 -6.40 -32.93
CA PHE A 74 -8.66 -6.46 -33.86
C PHE A 74 -8.24 -6.29 -35.33
N PHE A 75 -7.42 -5.28 -35.64
CA PHE A 75 -6.90 -5.11 -36.99
C PHE A 75 -6.01 -6.27 -37.43
N PHE A 76 -5.23 -6.86 -36.52
CA PHE A 76 -4.45 -8.05 -36.81
C PHE A 76 -5.33 -9.28 -37.09
N ILE A 77 -6.41 -9.49 -36.33
CA ILE A 77 -7.40 -10.56 -36.61
C ILE A 77 -8.04 -10.34 -37.98
N TYR A 78 -8.49 -9.13 -38.26
CA TYR A 78 -9.15 -8.81 -39.52
C TYR A 78 -8.20 -8.99 -40.71
N GLY A 79 -6.96 -8.49 -40.60
CA GLY A 79 -5.91 -8.71 -41.58
C GLY A 79 -5.57 -10.19 -41.77
N TYR A 80 -5.55 -10.97 -40.69
CA TYR A 80 -5.36 -12.42 -40.74
C TYR A 80 -6.45 -13.13 -41.57
N LEU A 81 -7.72 -12.77 -41.35
CA LEU A 81 -8.84 -13.34 -42.10
C LEU A 81 -8.76 -13.01 -43.61
N LEU A 82 -8.24 -11.83 -43.98
CA LEU A 82 -8.09 -11.43 -45.38
C LEU A 82 -6.86 -12.02 -46.08
N ALA A 83 -5.70 -12.08 -45.42
CA ALA A 83 -4.43 -12.35 -46.09
C ALA A 83 -4.02 -13.84 -46.12
N ARG A 84 -4.63 -14.72 -45.31
CA ARG A 84 -4.35 -16.18 -45.20
C ARG A 84 -2.89 -16.59 -44.92
N GLU A 85 -1.94 -15.65 -44.85
CA GLU A 85 -0.54 -15.90 -44.51
C GLU A 85 -0.18 -15.28 -43.15
N THR A 86 0.54 -16.03 -42.32
CA THR A 86 1.00 -15.59 -41.02
C THR A 86 2.50 -15.70 -40.89
N SER A 87 3.17 -14.60 -40.58
CA SER A 87 4.51 -14.65 -40.01
C SER A 87 4.39 -14.97 -38.51
N SER A 88 5.33 -15.73 -37.96
CA SER A 88 5.42 -16.02 -36.53
C SER A 88 5.55 -14.74 -35.67
N VAL A 89 6.11 -13.68 -36.27
CA VAL A 89 6.25 -12.36 -35.65
C VAL A 89 4.89 -11.72 -35.40
N ASN A 90 3.97 -11.81 -36.35
CA ASN A 90 2.62 -11.25 -36.23
C ASN A 90 1.81 -11.91 -35.10
N THR A 91 1.89 -13.24 -34.99
CA THR A 91 1.25 -13.99 -33.90
C THR A 91 1.81 -13.61 -32.53
N THR A 92 3.13 -13.37 -32.45
CA THR A 92 3.80 -12.94 -31.21
C THR A 92 3.33 -11.55 -30.78
N ILE A 93 3.23 -10.60 -31.72
CA ILE A 93 2.73 -9.24 -31.46
C ILE A 93 1.28 -9.27 -30.97
N MET A 94 0.45 -10.12 -31.57
CA MET A 94 -0.95 -10.28 -31.19
C MET A 94 -1.14 -10.80 -29.76
N ILE A 95 -0.40 -11.87 -29.40
CA ILE A 95 -0.42 -12.43 -28.05
C ILE A 95 0.12 -11.39 -27.04
N GLY A 96 1.21 -10.71 -27.39
CA GLY A 96 1.76 -9.63 -26.56
C GLY A 96 0.76 -8.49 -26.32
N GLY A 97 0.05 -8.06 -27.36
CA GLY A 97 -1.00 -7.05 -27.25
C GLY A 97 -2.16 -7.48 -26.35
N PHE A 98 -2.61 -8.73 -26.48
CA PHE A 98 -3.66 -9.26 -25.62
C PHE A 98 -3.22 -9.33 -24.14
N ILE A 99 -2.03 -9.85 -23.87
CA ILE A 99 -1.46 -9.89 -22.52
C ILE A 99 -1.33 -8.49 -21.95
N PHE A 100 -0.82 -7.54 -22.74
CA PHE A 100 -0.67 -6.15 -22.34
C PHE A 100 -2.02 -5.51 -21.99
N ALA A 101 -3.07 -5.75 -22.77
CA ALA A 101 -4.42 -5.27 -22.48
C ALA A 101 -4.95 -5.82 -21.14
N CYS A 102 -4.77 -7.11 -20.89
CA CYS A 102 -5.11 -7.74 -19.62
C CYS A 102 -4.34 -7.14 -18.44
N VAL A 103 -3.04 -6.90 -18.61
CA VAL A 103 -2.20 -6.27 -17.58
C VAL A 103 -2.67 -4.84 -17.27
N CYS A 104 -3.02 -4.04 -18.28
CA CYS A 104 -3.56 -2.69 -18.09
C CYS A 104 -4.88 -2.70 -17.30
N LEU A 105 -5.77 -3.64 -17.61
CA LEU A 105 -7.04 -3.81 -16.86
C LEU A 105 -6.78 -4.25 -15.42
N CYS A 106 -5.88 -5.21 -15.20
CA CYS A 106 -5.48 -5.66 -13.88
C CYS A 106 -4.85 -4.52 -13.06
N LEU A 107 -3.99 -3.70 -13.67
CA LEU A 107 -3.39 -2.52 -13.03
C LEU A 107 -4.46 -1.50 -12.62
N THR A 108 -5.49 -1.30 -13.45
CA THR A 108 -6.62 -0.42 -13.13
C THR A 108 -7.37 -0.92 -11.90
N TRP A 109 -7.68 -2.22 -11.87
CA TRP A 109 -8.32 -2.86 -10.71
C TRP A 109 -7.45 -2.84 -9.45
N ALA A 110 -6.16 -3.15 -9.58
CA ALA A 110 -5.21 -3.12 -8.48
C ALA A 110 -5.06 -1.70 -7.92
N TYR A 111 -5.14 -0.68 -8.77
CA TYR A 111 -5.11 0.71 -8.36
C TYR A 111 -6.36 1.12 -7.57
N ASP A 112 -7.55 0.74 -8.03
CA ASP A 112 -8.80 0.96 -7.27
C ASP A 112 -8.79 0.19 -5.94
N ALA A 113 -8.29 -1.05 -5.92
CA ALA A 113 -8.12 -1.84 -4.69
C ALA A 113 -7.09 -1.23 -3.72
N LEU A 114 -6.00 -0.66 -4.26
CA LEU A 114 -5.00 0.05 -3.47
C LEU A 114 -5.61 1.29 -2.82
N LEU A 115 -6.39 2.07 -3.58
CA LEU A 115 -7.12 3.23 -3.06
C LEU A 115 -8.10 2.82 -1.93
N LEU A 116 -8.85 1.73 -2.11
CA LEU A 116 -9.72 1.16 -1.06
C LEU A 116 -8.92 0.79 0.19
N SER A 117 -7.77 0.12 0.03
CA SER A 117 -6.94 -0.32 1.15
C SER A 117 -6.30 0.83 1.93
N LEU A 118 -6.07 1.98 1.28
CA LEU A 118 -5.53 3.19 1.89
C LEU A 118 -6.62 4.15 2.39
N ALA A 119 -7.90 3.85 2.16
CA ALA A 119 -9.00 4.73 2.56
C ALA A 119 -9.02 4.90 4.09
N PRO A 120 -8.98 6.14 4.61
CA PRO A 120 -9.24 6.40 6.02
C PRO A 120 -10.67 5.96 6.40
N PRO A 121 -10.95 5.58 7.66
CA PRO A 121 -12.24 5.00 8.12
C PRO A 121 -13.45 5.95 8.11
N GLY A 122 -13.49 6.92 7.21
CA GLY A 122 -14.64 7.80 6.94
C GLY A 122 -14.75 8.27 5.48
N TYR A 123 -13.93 7.72 4.57
CA TYR A 123 -13.88 8.11 3.16
C TYR A 123 -14.40 7.02 2.20
N ASP A 124 -14.97 5.93 2.72
CA ASP A 124 -15.50 4.82 1.91
C ASP A 124 -16.51 5.29 0.85
N LEU A 125 -17.29 6.34 1.13
CA LEU A 125 -18.34 6.84 0.23
C LEU A 125 -17.82 7.64 -0.96
N VAL A 126 -16.66 8.30 -0.86
CA VAL A 126 -16.09 9.13 -1.96
C VAL A 126 -15.42 8.27 -3.03
N LEU A 127 -15.12 7.01 -2.72
CA LEU A 127 -14.45 6.11 -3.65
C LEU A 127 -15.39 5.48 -4.71
N PHE A 128 -16.69 5.49 -4.44
CA PHE A 128 -17.74 4.87 -5.27
C PHE A 128 -18.57 5.84 -6.12
N GLU A 129 -18.39 7.16 -5.97
CA GLU A 129 -18.82 8.17 -6.96
C GLU A 129 -17.77 8.32 -8.08
#